data_AF-A0A1L9UR41-F1
#
_entry.id   AF-A0A1L9UR41-F1
#
_cell.length_a   1.000
_cell.length_b   1.000
_cell.length_c   1.000
_cell.angle_alpha   90.00
_cell.angle_beta   90.00
_cell.angle_gamma   90.00
#
_symmetry.space_group_name_H-M   'P 1'
#
loop_
_entity.id
_entity.type
_entity.pdbx_description
1 polymer ?
#
loop_
_entity_poly.entity_id
_entity_poly.type
_entity_poly.pdbx_seq_one_letter_code
_entity_poly.pdbx_strand_id
1 'polypeptide(L)'
;MDSDGAPESQQESLIPGLSKLSMKADAGYSDIMYQTNGVTQSLPDLEESTAPYKVILRTGDVIIEYFDPESEIATQSEARHRRWRVSSDDLAQNSPYFRALLDPDKFSEGRRLMQQKMMHQKLLTDKTINAASSDNPNAEVRYLPVVILPSKHVSSRLGLDAIKLFLEILSFNSFEDEQKCSFDAELKILPVSLIARLLELADAFNSPHVVQESLKRAGYAYGKGKYQPSKFDSSLLKMSEDRIRQTIFVAQILDEPVIYQVMTHALLVLGSKSWANGVEPPITPTYPWRYFPNGIEEELYFRRQCVLNTITDLQAYFLRVYGALEDPEPPKPFVPRQPLAPATNQARPFQCRYGFGNSSACDAFHLGQMTRFFSLRTKTIFLGSTLIDPDFTLDSDTDSVPEQPPAPPSDIIAIIASLKQCPDYQIDPNHIGCGIRRRFLPPLDCIERFVGDGRGLLGIDFQSWTGQEWPIASSSSWANRTLPRANVIDIRISKMSAVHGGSGARLSFTSQEENARLLFTAKKRNWEA
;
A
#
# COMPACT_ATOMS: atom_id res chain seq x y z
N MET A 1 54.88 9.39 -48.05
CA MET A 1 55.22 9.78 -46.66
C MET A 1 54.07 9.27 -45.80
N ASP A 2 54.02 7.99 -45.41
CA ASP A 2 55.09 7.10 -44.86
C ASP A 2 55.72 7.75 -43.61
N SER A 3 56.08 7.08 -42.50
CA SER A 3 55.88 5.71 -41.96
C SER A 3 56.51 5.70 -40.53
N ASP A 4 56.26 4.80 -39.58
CA ASP A 4 55.39 3.60 -39.47
C ASP A 4 55.14 3.24 -37.97
N GLY A 5 54.62 2.03 -37.64
CA GLY A 5 55.05 1.33 -36.42
C GLY A 5 54.00 0.75 -35.45
N ALA A 6 53.53 -0.47 -35.74
CA ALA A 6 53.34 -1.52 -34.72
C ALA A 6 54.48 -2.55 -34.88
N PRO A 7 54.81 -3.41 -33.89
CA PRO A 7 54.14 -4.72 -33.83
C PRO A 7 54.08 -5.42 -32.42
N GLU A 8 53.44 -6.61 -32.41
CA GLU A 8 53.59 -7.79 -31.49
C GLU A 8 53.31 -7.63 -29.96
N SER A 9 52.60 -8.48 -29.19
CA SER A 9 51.87 -9.78 -29.28
C SER A 9 52.46 -10.98 -28.50
N GLN A 10 51.58 -11.89 -28.03
CA GLN A 10 51.81 -13.16 -27.30
C GLN A 10 52.11 -13.01 -25.78
N GLN A 11 51.71 -13.88 -24.84
CA GLN A 11 51.16 -15.27 -24.82
C GLN A 11 49.86 -15.29 -23.94
N GLU A 12 48.89 -16.20 -23.96
CA GLU A 12 48.70 -17.62 -24.34
C GLU A 12 49.12 -18.70 -23.31
N SER A 13 48.13 -19.27 -22.61
CA SER A 13 48.07 -20.65 -22.06
C SER A 13 46.79 -20.84 -21.21
N LEU A 14 46.25 -22.02 -20.95
CA LEU A 14 45.88 -23.21 -21.73
C LEU A 14 45.21 -24.18 -20.74
N ILE A 15 44.17 -24.92 -21.17
CA ILE A 15 43.38 -25.85 -20.33
C ILE A 15 43.98 -27.27 -20.42
N PRO A 16 44.00 -28.05 -19.31
CA PRO A 16 43.35 -29.38 -19.34
C PRO A 16 42.67 -29.74 -17.98
N GLY A 17 41.74 -30.69 -17.88
CA GLY A 17 41.16 -31.59 -18.90
C GLY A 17 40.04 -32.47 -18.32
N LEU A 18 39.35 -33.23 -19.18
CA LEU A 18 38.23 -34.12 -18.80
C LEU A 18 38.69 -35.49 -18.27
N SER A 19 37.82 -36.14 -17.48
CA SER A 19 37.72 -37.59 -17.43
C SER A 19 36.25 -38.06 -17.39
N LYS A 20 35.94 -39.05 -18.24
CA LYS A 20 34.62 -39.72 -18.37
C LYS A 20 34.54 -40.89 -17.39
N LEU A 21 33.32 -41.33 -17.04
CA LEU A 21 32.97 -42.75 -16.92
C LEU A 21 31.44 -42.95 -17.00
N SER A 22 30.99 -44.17 -17.35
CA SER A 22 29.60 -44.44 -17.78
C SER A 22 29.18 -45.89 -17.48
N MET A 23 27.87 -46.09 -17.21
CA MET A 23 27.10 -47.34 -17.07
C MET A 23 27.49 -48.28 -15.89
N LYS A 24 26.56 -48.79 -15.08
CA LYS A 24 25.47 -49.74 -15.42
C LYS A 24 24.34 -49.81 -14.36
N ALA A 25 23.25 -50.52 -14.70
CA ALA A 25 22.13 -50.90 -13.84
C ALA A 25 22.53 -51.96 -12.76
N ASP A 26 21.72 -52.26 -11.72
CA ASP A 26 20.53 -53.14 -11.82
C ASP A 26 19.61 -53.16 -10.57
N ALA A 27 18.41 -53.75 -10.75
CA ALA A 27 17.44 -54.40 -9.84
C ALA A 27 17.36 -54.11 -8.30
N GLY A 28 16.12 -54.09 -7.76
CA GLY A 28 15.86 -54.21 -6.31
C GLY A 28 14.38 -54.09 -5.87
N TYR A 29 13.66 -55.21 -5.83
CA TYR A 29 12.24 -55.32 -5.42
C TYR A 29 12.07 -55.30 -3.89
N SER A 30 10.99 -54.71 -3.36
CA SER A 30 10.41 -55.13 -2.06
C SER A 30 8.94 -54.73 -1.89
N ASP A 31 8.07 -55.76 -1.89
CA ASP A 31 6.67 -55.66 -1.47
C ASP A 31 6.55 -55.43 0.05
N ILE A 32 5.61 -54.59 0.47
CA ILE A 32 4.93 -54.73 1.77
C ILE A 32 3.43 -54.51 1.57
N MET A 33 2.67 -55.60 1.58
CA MET A 33 1.21 -55.58 1.77
C MET A 33 0.86 -55.05 3.16
N TYR A 34 -0.20 -54.27 3.29
CA TYR A 34 -1.11 -54.40 4.44
C TYR A 34 -2.57 -54.21 4.02
N GLN A 35 -3.45 -55.00 4.65
CA GLN A 35 -4.85 -55.17 4.25
C GLN A 35 -5.79 -54.14 4.90
N THR A 36 -6.85 -53.88 4.16
CA THR A 36 -8.14 -53.28 4.53
C THR A 36 -8.60 -53.44 5.97
N ASN A 37 -9.23 -52.39 6.50
CA ASN A 37 -10.43 -52.51 7.34
C ASN A 37 -11.41 -51.39 6.96
N GLY A 38 -12.67 -51.74 6.71
CA GLY A 38 -13.72 -50.80 6.31
C GLY A 38 -14.71 -50.51 7.43
N VAL A 39 -15.32 -49.33 7.41
CA VAL A 39 -16.55 -49.01 8.16
C VAL A 39 -17.48 -48.21 7.26
N THR A 40 -18.70 -48.70 7.12
CA THR A 40 -19.78 -48.10 6.31
C THR A 40 -20.44 -46.95 7.05
N GLN A 41 -20.52 -45.75 6.45
CA GLN A 41 -21.47 -44.70 6.84
C GLN A 41 -22.09 -44.01 5.62
N SER A 42 -23.25 -43.40 5.82
CA SER A 42 -24.30 -43.14 4.83
C SER A 42 -24.25 -41.78 4.13
N LEU A 43 -24.72 -41.76 2.88
CA LEU A 43 -25.25 -40.59 2.13
C LEU A 43 -26.26 -39.77 2.99
N PRO A 44 -26.39 -38.45 2.79
CA PRO A 44 -26.66 -37.77 1.51
C PRO A 44 -25.49 -36.87 1.01
N ASP A 45 -25.53 -36.19 -0.15
CA ASP A 45 -26.62 -35.98 -1.14
C ASP A 45 -26.10 -35.86 -2.61
N LEU A 46 -26.98 -35.55 -3.56
CA LEU A 46 -26.71 -35.23 -4.98
C LEU A 46 -26.16 -33.78 -5.13
N GLU A 47 -25.33 -33.40 -6.11
CA GLU A 47 -24.63 -34.10 -7.20
C GLU A 47 -23.38 -33.27 -7.63
N GLU A 48 -22.21 -33.49 -7.03
CA GLU A 48 -20.94 -32.97 -7.57
C GLU A 48 -20.20 -34.09 -8.34
N SER A 49 -20.35 -34.08 -9.67
CA SER A 49 -19.78 -35.13 -10.53
C SER A 49 -18.26 -35.05 -10.61
N THR A 50 -17.59 -36.01 -9.96
CA THR A 50 -16.48 -36.90 -10.38
C THR A 50 -15.46 -36.51 -11.49
N ALA A 51 -15.34 -35.23 -11.87
CA ALA A 51 -14.36 -34.74 -12.83
C ALA A 51 -13.10 -34.20 -12.11
N PRO A 52 -11.87 -34.56 -12.54
CA PRO A 52 -10.62 -34.10 -11.92
C PRO A 52 -10.25 -32.65 -12.32
N TYR A 53 -11.24 -31.80 -12.58
CA TYR A 53 -11.10 -30.41 -13.00
C TYR A 53 -12.38 -29.62 -12.73
N LYS A 54 -12.24 -28.31 -12.44
CA LYS A 54 -13.37 -27.41 -12.26
C LYS A 54 -13.86 -26.89 -13.62
N VAL A 55 -15.15 -26.98 -13.88
CA VAL A 55 -15.73 -26.47 -15.14
C VAL A 55 -16.01 -24.98 -14.98
N ILE A 56 -15.35 -24.14 -15.79
CA ILE A 56 -15.70 -22.72 -15.97
C ILE A 56 -16.67 -22.60 -17.14
N LEU A 57 -16.37 -23.26 -18.26
CA LEU A 57 -17.21 -23.28 -19.46
C LEU A 57 -17.54 -24.73 -19.88
N ARG A 58 -18.83 -25.07 -19.98
CA ARG A 58 -19.30 -26.42 -20.38
C ARG A 58 -18.92 -26.76 -21.83
N THR A 59 -18.88 -25.76 -22.71
CA THR A 59 -18.44 -25.88 -24.11
C THR A 59 -16.92 -25.78 -24.28
N GLY A 60 -16.16 -25.58 -23.20
CA GLY A 60 -14.70 -25.40 -23.24
C GLY A 60 -13.97 -26.59 -23.87
N ASP A 61 -12.93 -26.31 -24.65
CA ASP A 61 -12.21 -27.29 -25.46
C ASP A 61 -10.77 -27.54 -24.99
N VAL A 62 -10.34 -26.88 -23.90
CA VAL A 62 -9.02 -27.05 -23.27
C VAL A 62 -9.13 -27.10 -21.75
N ILE A 63 -8.22 -27.84 -21.12
CA ILE A 63 -7.95 -27.80 -19.69
C ILE A 63 -6.70 -26.96 -19.45
N ILE A 64 -6.84 -25.90 -18.64
CA ILE A 64 -5.72 -25.15 -18.09
C ILE A 64 -5.31 -25.82 -16.77
N GLU A 65 -4.03 -26.20 -16.67
CA GLU A 65 -3.45 -26.82 -15.49
C GLU A 65 -2.43 -25.87 -14.83
N TYR A 66 -2.59 -25.63 -13.53
CA TYR A 66 -1.62 -24.95 -12.69
C TYR A 66 -1.03 -25.93 -11.66
N PHE A 67 0.27 -25.84 -11.45
CA PHE A 67 1.00 -26.56 -10.42
C PHE A 67 1.43 -25.59 -9.32
N ASP A 68 1.00 -25.84 -8.09
CA ASP A 68 1.40 -25.04 -6.92
C ASP A 68 2.69 -25.60 -6.30
N PRO A 69 3.83 -24.89 -6.39
CA PRO A 69 5.11 -25.38 -5.89
C PRO A 69 5.23 -25.34 -4.36
N GLU A 70 4.41 -24.57 -3.64
CA GLU A 70 4.53 -24.41 -2.18
C GLU A 70 3.60 -25.38 -1.39
N SER A 71 2.80 -26.20 -2.08
CA SER A 71 1.94 -27.23 -1.48
C SER A 71 2.73 -28.49 -1.06
N GLU A 72 3.71 -28.33 -0.17
CA GLU A 72 4.50 -29.43 0.39
C GLU A 72 3.73 -30.29 1.40
N ILE A 73 2.72 -29.73 2.08
CA ILE A 73 2.04 -30.34 3.24
C ILE A 73 0.89 -31.30 2.85
N ALA A 74 0.35 -31.21 1.64
CA ALA A 74 -0.79 -32.04 1.21
C ALA A 74 -0.35 -33.43 0.72
N THR A 75 -0.67 -34.48 1.49
CA THR A 75 -0.33 -35.90 1.25
C THR A 75 -1.11 -36.57 0.11
N GLN A 76 -1.70 -35.81 -0.81
CA GLN A 76 -2.47 -36.31 -1.95
C GLN A 76 -2.02 -35.64 -3.25
N SER A 77 -1.68 -36.46 -4.26
CA SER A 77 -1.19 -36.01 -5.58
C SER A 77 -2.16 -35.03 -6.27
N GLU A 78 -3.47 -35.20 -6.03
CA GLU A 78 -4.55 -34.38 -6.57
C GLU A 78 -4.64 -32.97 -5.95
N ALA A 79 -3.97 -32.71 -4.82
CA ALA A 79 -3.96 -31.40 -4.18
C ALA A 79 -3.03 -30.38 -4.89
N ARG A 80 -1.99 -30.85 -5.58
CA ARG A 80 -0.95 -30.01 -6.20
C ARG A 80 -1.30 -29.51 -7.61
N HIS A 81 -2.17 -30.23 -8.31
CA HIS A 81 -2.58 -29.93 -9.68
C HIS A 81 -3.99 -29.34 -9.67
N ARG A 82 -4.13 -28.08 -10.10
CA ARG A 82 -5.41 -27.40 -10.22
C ARG A 82 -5.76 -27.24 -11.69
N ARG A 83 -6.94 -27.70 -12.08
CA ARG A 83 -7.35 -27.83 -13.48
C ARG A 83 -8.68 -27.14 -13.71
N TRP A 84 -8.78 -26.36 -14.78
CA TRP A 84 -10.00 -25.65 -15.17
C TRP A 84 -10.34 -25.89 -16.64
N ARG A 85 -11.60 -26.19 -16.95
CA ARG A 85 -12.10 -26.33 -18.33
C ARG A 85 -12.61 -24.99 -18.86
N VAL A 86 -12.02 -24.52 -19.96
CA VAL A 86 -12.26 -23.20 -20.58
C VAL A 86 -12.23 -23.30 -22.12
N SER A 87 -12.64 -22.24 -22.81
CA SER A 87 -12.49 -22.10 -24.27
C SER A 87 -11.11 -21.54 -24.61
N SER A 88 -10.35 -22.25 -25.46
CA SER A 88 -9.06 -21.76 -25.95
C SER A 88 -9.18 -20.56 -26.90
N ASP A 89 -10.30 -20.46 -27.62
CA ASP A 89 -10.59 -19.32 -28.50
C ASP A 89 -10.85 -18.04 -27.68
N ASP A 90 -11.62 -18.14 -26.58
CA ASP A 90 -11.87 -17.02 -25.67
C ASP A 90 -10.56 -16.53 -25.02
N LEU A 91 -9.71 -17.46 -24.56
CA LEU A 91 -8.39 -17.13 -24.02
C LEU A 91 -7.53 -16.39 -25.06
N ALA A 92 -7.46 -16.89 -26.29
CA ALA A 92 -6.69 -16.26 -27.36
C ALA A 92 -7.29 -14.92 -27.83
N GLN A 93 -8.61 -14.74 -27.75
CA GLN A 93 -9.25 -13.46 -28.06
C GLN A 93 -8.96 -12.43 -26.97
N ASN A 94 -9.13 -12.79 -25.70
CA ASN A 94 -9.13 -11.85 -24.58
C ASN A 94 -7.76 -11.68 -23.88
N SER A 95 -6.76 -12.50 -24.22
CA SER A 95 -5.41 -12.39 -23.66
C SER A 95 -4.32 -12.46 -24.75
N PRO A 96 -3.50 -11.42 -24.93
CA PRO A 96 -2.30 -11.45 -25.78
C PRO A 96 -1.31 -12.57 -25.40
N TYR A 97 -1.20 -12.87 -24.10
CA TYR A 97 -0.35 -13.97 -23.62
C TYR A 97 -0.86 -15.32 -24.12
N PHE A 98 -2.14 -15.64 -23.90
CA PHE A 98 -2.69 -16.91 -24.37
C PHE A 98 -2.74 -16.99 -25.90
N ARG A 99 -2.99 -15.87 -26.59
CA ARG A 99 -2.89 -15.79 -28.05
C ARG A 99 -1.50 -16.21 -28.56
N ALA A 100 -0.43 -15.84 -27.85
CA ALA A 100 0.92 -16.27 -28.17
C ALA A 100 1.16 -17.72 -27.76
N LEU A 101 0.84 -18.11 -26.52
CA LEU A 101 1.10 -19.45 -25.99
C LEU A 101 0.41 -20.57 -26.77
N LEU A 102 -0.82 -20.32 -27.23
CA LEU A 102 -1.66 -21.28 -27.94
C LEU A 102 -1.38 -21.31 -29.46
N ASP A 103 -0.54 -20.41 -29.98
CA ASP A 103 -0.15 -20.31 -31.39
C ASP A 103 0.81 -21.45 -31.80
N PRO A 104 0.43 -22.33 -32.76
CA PRO A 104 1.27 -23.45 -33.19
C PRO A 104 2.59 -23.04 -33.87
N ASP A 105 2.63 -21.89 -34.53
CA ASP A 105 3.84 -21.47 -35.25
C ASP A 105 4.85 -20.85 -34.29
N LYS A 106 4.36 -20.16 -33.24
CA LYS A 106 5.23 -19.47 -32.26
C LYS A 106 5.75 -20.38 -31.15
N PHE A 107 4.87 -21.13 -30.46
CA PHE A 107 5.24 -21.83 -29.21
C PHE A 107 5.09 -23.36 -29.29
N SER A 108 5.88 -24.07 -28.48
CA SER A 108 5.86 -25.54 -28.45
C SER A 108 4.57 -26.08 -27.82
N GLU A 109 4.01 -25.30 -26.92
CA GLU A 109 2.77 -25.47 -26.20
C GLU A 109 1.58 -25.41 -27.17
N GLY A 110 1.55 -24.42 -28.08
CA GLY A 110 0.58 -24.35 -29.18
C GLY A 110 0.65 -25.56 -30.12
N ARG A 111 1.85 -26.01 -30.50
CA ARG A 111 2.02 -27.25 -31.30
C ARG A 111 1.49 -28.48 -30.58
N ARG A 112 1.80 -28.63 -29.30
CA ARG A 112 1.31 -29.74 -28.46
C ARG A 112 -0.21 -29.69 -28.33
N LEU A 113 -0.80 -28.52 -28.12
CA LEU A 113 -2.25 -28.32 -28.06
C LEU A 113 -2.92 -28.72 -29.38
N MET A 114 -2.39 -28.27 -30.52
CA MET A 114 -2.89 -28.64 -31.85
C MET A 114 -2.84 -30.15 -32.09
N GLN A 115 -1.73 -30.81 -31.73
CA GLN A 115 -1.60 -32.28 -31.80
C GLN A 115 -2.62 -32.98 -30.90
N GLN A 116 -2.83 -32.50 -29.67
CA GLN A 116 -3.83 -33.04 -28.75
C GLN A 116 -5.27 -32.85 -29.27
N LYS A 117 -5.61 -31.67 -29.83
CA LYS A 117 -6.91 -31.42 -30.48
C LYS A 117 -7.13 -32.38 -31.66
N MET A 118 -6.12 -32.59 -32.51
CA MET A 118 -6.19 -33.54 -33.63
C MET A 118 -6.37 -35.00 -33.18
N MET A 119 -5.69 -35.42 -32.11
CA MET A 119 -5.89 -36.76 -31.53
C MET A 119 -7.30 -36.90 -30.93
N HIS A 120 -7.77 -35.90 -30.20
CA HIS A 120 -9.12 -35.87 -29.63
C HIS A 120 -10.21 -35.95 -30.71
N GLN A 121 -10.07 -35.16 -31.78
CA GLN A 121 -11.01 -35.17 -32.90
C GLN A 121 -11.06 -36.54 -33.60
N LYS A 122 -9.90 -37.18 -33.84
CA LYS A 122 -9.84 -38.55 -34.37
C LYS A 122 -10.53 -39.56 -33.45
N LEU A 123 -10.25 -39.51 -32.15
CA LEU A 123 -10.90 -40.38 -31.14
C LEU A 123 -12.41 -40.20 -31.08
N LEU A 124 -12.92 -38.98 -31.29
CA LEU A 124 -14.36 -38.73 -31.43
C LEU A 124 -14.90 -39.34 -32.73
N THR A 125 -14.25 -39.12 -33.87
CA THR A 125 -14.67 -39.67 -35.18
C THR A 125 -14.69 -41.21 -35.18
N ASP A 126 -13.65 -41.84 -34.64
CA ASP A 126 -13.56 -43.30 -34.52
C ASP A 126 -14.63 -43.85 -33.56
N LYS A 127 -15.01 -43.10 -32.50
CA LYS A 127 -16.16 -43.46 -31.66
C LYS A 127 -17.47 -43.35 -32.42
N THR A 128 -17.72 -42.29 -33.19
CA THR A 128 -18.97 -42.14 -33.97
C THR A 128 -19.15 -43.27 -35.00
N ILE A 129 -18.06 -43.77 -35.58
CA ILE A 129 -18.08 -44.92 -36.52
C ILE A 129 -18.37 -46.24 -35.77
N ASN A 130 -17.92 -46.38 -34.52
CA ASN A 130 -18.11 -47.58 -33.69
C ASN A 130 -19.30 -47.48 -32.69
N ALA A 131 -20.09 -46.40 -32.73
CA ALA A 131 -21.14 -46.10 -31.75
C ALA A 131 -22.41 -46.96 -31.89
N ALA A 132 -22.42 -47.97 -32.76
CA ALA A 132 -23.54 -48.90 -32.90
C ALA A 132 -23.68 -49.90 -31.71
N SER A 133 -22.80 -49.87 -30.71
CA SER A 133 -22.78 -50.90 -29.64
C SER A 133 -22.26 -50.49 -28.25
N SER A 134 -22.34 -49.21 -27.83
CA SER A 134 -22.01 -48.86 -26.43
C SER A 134 -22.64 -47.55 -25.93
N ASP A 135 -23.75 -47.68 -25.18
CA ASP A 135 -24.32 -46.59 -24.39
C ASP A 135 -23.49 -46.34 -23.12
N ASN A 136 -22.56 -45.37 -23.17
CA ASN A 136 -21.91 -44.89 -21.94
C ASN A 136 -21.49 -43.40 -22.04
N PRO A 137 -22.35 -42.45 -21.62
CA PRO A 137 -22.12 -41.01 -21.82
C PRO A 137 -20.91 -40.46 -21.05
N ASN A 138 -20.40 -41.16 -20.03
CA ASN A 138 -19.22 -40.74 -19.26
C ASN A 138 -17.89 -40.85 -20.03
N ALA A 139 -17.89 -41.31 -21.28
CA ALA A 139 -16.67 -41.56 -22.06
C ALA A 139 -16.13 -40.34 -22.84
N GLU A 140 -16.87 -39.25 -22.98
CA GLU A 140 -16.40 -38.03 -23.68
C GLU A 140 -15.44 -37.18 -22.82
N VAL A 141 -15.66 -37.19 -21.50
CA VAL A 141 -15.12 -36.21 -20.53
C VAL A 141 -13.61 -36.36 -20.23
N ARG A 142 -12.99 -37.46 -20.66
CA ARG A 142 -11.64 -37.90 -20.20
C ARG A 142 -10.43 -37.43 -21.02
N TYR A 143 -10.60 -36.84 -22.20
CA TYR A 143 -9.49 -36.61 -23.15
C TYR A 143 -9.36 -35.18 -23.70
N LEU A 144 -9.81 -34.16 -22.97
CA LEU A 144 -9.57 -32.77 -23.38
C LEU A 144 -8.07 -32.44 -23.35
N PRO A 145 -7.55 -31.67 -24.33
CA PRO A 145 -6.17 -31.17 -24.33
C PRO A 145 -5.80 -30.42 -23.04
N VAL A 146 -4.52 -30.49 -22.65
CA VAL A 146 -4.02 -29.89 -21.39
C VAL A 146 -2.85 -28.96 -21.65
N VAL A 147 -3.04 -27.68 -21.31
CA VAL A 147 -2.03 -26.61 -21.33
C VAL A 147 -1.64 -26.27 -19.90
N ILE A 148 -0.33 -26.26 -19.62
CA ILE A 148 0.21 -26.03 -18.27
C ILE A 148 0.64 -24.57 -18.17
N LEU A 149 0.19 -23.86 -17.13
CA LEU A 149 0.65 -22.50 -16.83
C LEU A 149 2.05 -22.51 -16.22
N PRO A 150 2.97 -21.64 -16.65
CA PRO A 150 4.31 -21.55 -16.07
C PRO A 150 4.25 -20.96 -14.66
N SER A 151 4.64 -21.76 -13.66
CA SER A 151 4.69 -21.39 -12.24
C SER A 151 5.59 -20.19 -11.92
N LYS A 152 6.49 -19.79 -12.84
CA LYS A 152 7.34 -18.60 -12.67
C LYS A 152 6.59 -17.27 -12.79
N HIS A 153 5.48 -17.23 -13.53
CA HIS A 153 4.68 -16.01 -13.72
C HIS A 153 3.51 -15.91 -12.74
N VAL A 154 3.16 -17.04 -12.09
CA VAL A 154 2.12 -17.12 -11.07
C VAL A 154 2.82 -17.42 -9.75
N SER A 155 3.21 -16.37 -9.02
CA SER A 155 3.64 -16.55 -7.63
C SER A 155 2.51 -17.21 -6.84
N SER A 156 2.82 -18.23 -6.04
CA SER A 156 1.89 -18.89 -5.10
C SER A 156 1.02 -17.90 -4.32
N ARG A 157 1.65 -16.77 -3.96
CA ARG A 157 1.09 -15.56 -3.36
C ARG A 157 -0.21 -15.05 -4.01
N LEU A 158 -0.35 -15.15 -5.33
CA LEU A 158 -1.52 -14.67 -6.07
C LEU A 158 -2.79 -15.49 -5.77
N GLY A 159 -2.65 -16.75 -5.36
CA GLY A 159 -3.77 -17.61 -4.93
C GLY A 159 -4.66 -18.16 -6.07
N LEU A 160 -5.19 -19.36 -5.83
CA LEU A 160 -5.95 -20.14 -6.82
C LEU A 160 -7.31 -19.50 -7.20
N ASP A 161 -7.88 -18.71 -6.29
CA ASP A 161 -9.10 -17.95 -6.47
C ASP A 161 -8.92 -16.81 -7.48
N ALA A 162 -7.76 -16.13 -7.50
CA ALA A 162 -7.44 -15.12 -8.51
C ALA A 162 -7.27 -15.74 -9.90
N ILE A 163 -6.61 -16.90 -9.99
CA ILE A 163 -6.44 -17.64 -11.26
C ILE A 163 -7.80 -18.08 -11.82
N LYS A 164 -8.66 -18.68 -10.98
CA LYS A 164 -10.03 -19.05 -11.37
C LYS A 164 -10.79 -17.84 -11.92
N LEU A 165 -10.79 -16.73 -11.18
CA LEU A 165 -11.53 -15.52 -11.54
C LEU A 165 -11.01 -14.89 -12.84
N PHE A 166 -9.69 -14.91 -13.06
CA PHE A 166 -9.10 -14.45 -14.31
C PHE A 166 -9.56 -15.29 -15.51
N LEU A 167 -9.56 -16.61 -15.38
CA LEU A 167 -10.06 -17.51 -16.42
C LEU A 167 -11.57 -17.37 -16.66
N GLU A 168 -12.37 -17.06 -15.62
CA GLU A 168 -13.79 -16.73 -15.76
C GLU A 168 -14.01 -15.41 -16.51
N ILE A 169 -13.24 -14.36 -16.20
CA ILE A 169 -13.27 -13.09 -16.95
C ILE A 169 -12.90 -13.30 -18.42
N LEU A 170 -11.82 -14.04 -18.70
CA LEU A 170 -11.43 -14.32 -20.09
C LEU A 170 -12.47 -15.15 -20.85
N SER A 171 -13.24 -16.01 -20.16
CA SER A 171 -14.30 -16.84 -20.76
C SER A 171 -15.67 -16.15 -20.83
N PHE A 172 -15.80 -14.89 -20.35
CA PHE A 172 -17.09 -14.22 -20.15
C PHE A 172 -17.94 -14.11 -21.42
N ASN A 173 -17.32 -13.95 -22.60
CA ASN A 173 -18.04 -13.80 -23.87
C ASN A 173 -18.94 -15.03 -24.18
N SER A 174 -18.44 -16.23 -23.88
CA SER A 174 -19.14 -17.51 -24.13
C SER A 174 -20.12 -17.92 -23.03
N PHE A 175 -20.28 -17.14 -21.96
CA PHE A 175 -21.31 -17.39 -20.95
C PHE A 175 -22.72 -17.12 -21.50
N GLU A 176 -23.70 -17.91 -21.05
CA GLU A 176 -25.12 -17.63 -21.29
C GLU A 176 -25.55 -16.34 -20.56
N ASP A 177 -26.60 -15.66 -21.02
CA ASP A 177 -26.96 -14.33 -20.47
C ASP A 177 -27.32 -14.38 -18.97
N GLU A 178 -27.97 -15.45 -18.50
CA GLU A 178 -28.22 -15.68 -17.06
C GLU A 178 -26.91 -15.82 -16.26
N GLN A 179 -25.93 -16.53 -16.83
CA GLN A 179 -24.60 -16.72 -16.23
C GLN A 179 -23.83 -15.39 -16.20
N LYS A 180 -23.91 -14.58 -17.27
CA LYS A 180 -23.32 -13.22 -17.33
C LYS A 180 -23.88 -12.32 -16.24
N CYS A 181 -25.21 -12.27 -16.08
CA CYS A 181 -25.85 -11.48 -15.03
C CYS A 181 -25.46 -11.94 -13.62
N SER A 182 -25.41 -13.25 -13.38
CA SER A 182 -24.98 -13.82 -12.09
C SER A 182 -23.51 -13.48 -11.80
N PHE A 183 -22.63 -13.63 -12.80
CA PHE A 183 -21.20 -13.35 -12.69
C PHE A 183 -20.93 -11.87 -12.39
N ASP A 184 -21.54 -10.93 -13.12
CA ASP A 184 -21.34 -9.50 -12.87
C ASP A 184 -21.88 -9.09 -11.48
N ALA A 185 -22.97 -9.70 -11.02
CA ALA A 185 -23.50 -9.48 -9.67
C ALA A 185 -22.58 -10.01 -8.56
N GLU A 186 -21.89 -11.13 -8.79
CA GLU A 186 -20.85 -11.65 -7.87
C GLU A 186 -19.59 -10.77 -7.92
N LEU A 187 -19.06 -10.51 -9.12
CA LEU A 187 -17.85 -9.72 -9.38
C LEU A 187 -17.92 -8.36 -8.70
N LYS A 188 -19.07 -7.69 -8.79
CA LYS A 188 -19.36 -6.40 -8.16
C LYS A 188 -18.98 -6.33 -6.67
N ILE A 189 -19.11 -7.43 -5.94
CA ILE A 189 -19.02 -7.48 -4.48
C ILE A 189 -17.86 -8.35 -3.97
N LEU A 190 -16.93 -8.77 -4.85
CA LEU A 190 -15.75 -9.54 -4.44
C LEU A 190 -14.78 -8.75 -3.54
N PRO A 191 -14.03 -9.41 -2.64
CA PRO A 191 -13.10 -8.74 -1.73
C PRO A 191 -11.98 -7.99 -2.49
N VAL A 192 -11.61 -6.80 -2.00
CA VAL A 192 -10.54 -5.98 -2.60
C VAL A 192 -9.20 -6.74 -2.67
N SER A 193 -8.92 -7.61 -1.69
CA SER A 193 -7.71 -8.45 -1.70
C SER A 193 -7.69 -9.51 -2.80
N LEU A 194 -8.85 -9.97 -3.29
CA LEU A 194 -8.95 -10.83 -4.48
C LEU A 194 -8.78 -10.00 -5.75
N ILE A 195 -9.44 -8.85 -5.84
CA ILE A 195 -9.32 -7.97 -7.02
C ILE A 195 -7.91 -7.39 -7.20
N ALA A 196 -7.19 -7.07 -6.11
CA ALA A 196 -5.80 -6.63 -6.20
C ALA A 196 -4.88 -7.72 -6.78
N ARG A 197 -4.98 -8.97 -6.30
CA ARG A 197 -4.24 -10.12 -6.85
C ARG A 197 -4.65 -10.45 -8.28
N LEU A 198 -5.93 -10.31 -8.62
CA LEU A 198 -6.45 -10.45 -9.99
C LEU A 198 -5.83 -9.44 -10.95
N LEU A 199 -5.66 -8.17 -10.54
CA LEU A 199 -5.08 -7.13 -11.37
C LEU A 199 -3.56 -7.33 -11.57
N GLU A 200 -2.85 -7.77 -10.54
CA GLU A 200 -1.43 -8.16 -10.65
C GLU A 200 -1.25 -9.39 -11.56
N LEU A 201 -2.14 -10.38 -11.46
CA LEU A 201 -2.18 -11.52 -12.37
C LEU A 201 -2.50 -11.06 -13.81
N ALA A 202 -3.43 -10.12 -14.00
CA ALA A 202 -3.78 -9.59 -15.31
C ALA A 202 -2.60 -8.87 -15.97
N ASP A 203 -1.80 -8.13 -15.21
CA ASP A 203 -0.56 -7.50 -15.69
C ASP A 203 0.50 -8.54 -16.07
N ALA A 204 0.74 -9.55 -15.21
CA ALA A 204 1.66 -10.66 -15.47
C ALA A 204 1.32 -11.47 -16.73
N PHE A 205 0.03 -11.54 -17.10
CA PHE A 205 -0.49 -12.16 -18.32
C PHE A 205 -0.80 -11.15 -19.44
N ASN A 206 -0.30 -9.91 -19.35
CA ASN A 206 -0.47 -8.83 -20.33
C ASN A 206 -1.93 -8.63 -20.81
N SER A 207 -2.87 -8.76 -19.89
CA SER A 207 -4.33 -8.70 -20.11
C SER A 207 -5.08 -7.74 -19.15
N PRO A 208 -4.50 -6.60 -18.71
CA PRO A 208 -5.14 -5.74 -17.71
C PRO A 208 -6.46 -5.13 -18.19
N HIS A 209 -6.58 -4.80 -19.48
CA HIS A 209 -7.75 -4.12 -20.04
C HIS A 209 -9.05 -4.93 -19.91
N VAL A 210 -9.06 -6.23 -20.24
CA VAL A 210 -10.28 -7.06 -20.17
C VAL A 210 -10.79 -7.20 -18.72
N VAL A 211 -9.87 -7.24 -17.76
CA VAL A 211 -10.20 -7.25 -16.33
C VAL A 211 -10.71 -5.88 -15.88
N GLN A 212 -10.05 -4.79 -16.27
CA GLN A 212 -10.48 -3.41 -15.98
C GLN A 212 -11.89 -3.14 -16.54
N GLU A 213 -12.14 -3.50 -17.80
CA GLU A 213 -13.44 -3.37 -18.47
C GLU A 213 -14.52 -4.21 -17.78
N SER A 214 -14.20 -5.44 -17.37
CA SER A 214 -15.16 -6.29 -16.66
C SER A 214 -15.51 -5.76 -15.28
N LEU A 215 -14.55 -5.23 -14.53
CA LEU A 215 -14.78 -4.57 -13.24
C LEU A 215 -15.60 -3.27 -13.39
N LYS A 216 -15.35 -2.48 -14.44
CA LYS A 216 -16.12 -1.28 -14.79
C LYS A 216 -17.55 -1.64 -15.20
N ARG A 217 -17.74 -2.64 -16.06
CA ARG A 217 -19.04 -3.17 -16.50
C ARG A 217 -19.89 -3.65 -15.32
N ALA A 218 -19.31 -4.45 -14.42
CA ALA A 218 -19.98 -4.93 -13.21
C ALA A 218 -20.26 -3.82 -12.17
N GLY A 219 -19.66 -2.63 -12.33
CA GLY A 219 -19.76 -1.52 -11.38
C GLY A 219 -19.19 -1.89 -10.02
N TYR A 220 -17.93 -2.37 -10.00
CA TYR A 220 -17.25 -2.91 -8.84
C TYR A 220 -17.33 -1.99 -7.59
N ALA A 221 -17.85 -2.53 -6.49
CA ALA A 221 -18.23 -1.78 -5.29
C ALA A 221 -17.22 -1.90 -4.14
N TYR A 222 -15.98 -2.35 -4.41
CA TYR A 222 -14.92 -2.52 -3.39
C TYR A 222 -15.29 -3.51 -2.26
N GLY A 223 -16.09 -4.52 -2.62
CA GLY A 223 -16.48 -5.66 -1.78
C GLY A 223 -17.80 -5.51 -1.03
N LYS A 224 -18.24 -6.59 -0.36
CA LYS A 224 -19.39 -6.59 0.57
C LYS A 224 -19.08 -5.70 1.79
N GLY A 225 -19.32 -4.39 1.68
CA GLY A 225 -18.77 -3.38 2.60
C GLY A 225 -19.80 -2.44 3.23
N LYS A 226 -19.65 -2.20 4.55
CA LYS A 226 -20.38 -1.18 5.33
C LYS A 226 -19.80 0.24 5.17
N TYR A 227 -18.76 0.39 4.38
CA TYR A 227 -17.91 1.58 4.29
C TYR A 227 -18.05 2.22 2.91
N GLN A 228 -18.12 3.54 2.83
CA GLN A 228 -18.21 4.27 1.56
C GLN A 228 -16.81 4.68 1.12
N PRO A 229 -16.20 4.03 0.10
CA PRO A 229 -14.80 4.29 -0.25
C PRO A 229 -14.57 5.69 -0.85
N SER A 230 -15.63 6.35 -1.32
CA SER A 230 -15.63 7.71 -1.89
C SER A 230 -15.77 8.83 -0.86
N LYS A 231 -15.85 8.51 0.45
CA LYS A 231 -15.97 9.52 1.51
C LYS A 231 -15.13 9.15 2.72
N PHE A 232 -14.27 10.06 3.15
CA PHE A 232 -13.50 9.89 4.37
C PHE A 232 -14.38 9.98 5.63
N ASP A 233 -14.22 9.01 6.53
CA ASP A 233 -14.74 9.01 7.88
C ASP A 233 -13.83 8.22 8.84
N SER A 234 -14.08 8.31 10.14
CA SER A 234 -13.32 7.58 11.17
C SER A 234 -13.56 6.05 11.17
N SER A 235 -14.38 5.51 10.27
CA SER A 235 -14.55 4.07 10.09
C SER A 235 -13.54 3.50 9.10
N LEU A 236 -13.10 4.29 8.10
CA LEU A 236 -11.98 3.92 7.23
C LEU A 236 -10.68 3.68 8.03
N LEU A 237 -10.47 4.48 9.09
CA LEU A 237 -9.33 4.32 10.00
C LEU A 237 -9.34 3.01 10.81
N LYS A 238 -10.41 2.21 10.74
CA LYS A 238 -10.50 0.87 11.35
C LYS A 238 -10.11 -0.24 10.38
N MET A 239 -9.82 0.09 9.12
CA MET A 239 -9.33 -0.85 8.12
C MET A 239 -7.85 -1.17 8.37
N SER A 240 -7.40 -2.36 7.98
CA SER A 240 -5.97 -2.67 7.95
C SER A 240 -5.26 -1.86 6.87
N GLU A 241 -4.01 -1.49 7.13
CA GLU A 241 -3.12 -0.81 6.17
C GLU A 241 -3.10 -1.53 4.81
N ASP A 242 -2.94 -2.86 4.82
CA ASP A 242 -2.91 -3.70 3.61
C ASP A 242 -4.21 -3.58 2.79
N ARG A 243 -5.38 -3.48 3.44
CA ARG A 243 -6.67 -3.28 2.76
C ARG A 243 -6.80 -1.87 2.18
N ILE A 244 -6.33 -0.85 2.89
CA ILE A 244 -6.31 0.53 2.36
C ILE A 244 -5.38 0.58 1.13
N ARG A 245 -4.18 0.02 1.24
CA ARG A 245 -3.20 -0.08 0.14
C ARG A 245 -3.75 -0.81 -1.08
N GLN A 246 -4.40 -1.96 -0.90
CA GLN A 246 -5.11 -2.67 -1.98
C GLN A 246 -6.21 -1.81 -2.61
N THR A 247 -6.94 -1.02 -1.80
CA THR A 247 -8.01 -0.14 -2.30
C THR A 247 -7.44 1.01 -3.14
N ILE A 248 -6.32 1.61 -2.74
CA ILE A 248 -5.58 2.62 -3.52
C ILE A 248 -5.16 2.03 -4.87
N PHE A 249 -4.53 0.85 -4.88
CA PHE A 249 -4.05 0.18 -6.09
C PHE A 249 -5.20 -0.15 -7.06
N VAL A 250 -6.30 -0.72 -6.56
CA VAL A 250 -7.49 -1.00 -7.39
C VAL A 250 -8.11 0.30 -7.92
N ALA A 251 -8.21 1.35 -7.10
CA ALA A 251 -8.74 2.64 -7.53
C ALA A 251 -7.87 3.33 -8.59
N GLN A 252 -6.55 3.18 -8.52
CA GLN A 252 -5.62 3.68 -9.53
C GLN A 252 -5.86 3.00 -10.89
N ILE A 253 -5.98 1.66 -10.91
CA ILE A 253 -6.18 0.91 -12.15
C ILE A 253 -7.60 1.10 -12.70
N LEU A 254 -8.60 1.27 -11.84
CA LEU A 254 -9.97 1.57 -12.29
C LEU A 254 -10.20 3.04 -12.68
N ASP A 255 -9.22 3.94 -12.48
CA ASP A 255 -9.36 5.39 -12.70
C ASP A 255 -10.50 6.00 -11.86
N GLU A 256 -10.47 5.73 -10.56
CA GLU A 256 -11.45 6.19 -9.56
C GLU A 256 -10.83 7.27 -8.64
N PRO A 257 -10.67 8.52 -9.12
CA PRO A 257 -9.83 9.54 -8.47
C PRO A 257 -10.30 9.92 -7.07
N VAL A 258 -11.62 9.96 -6.83
CA VAL A 258 -12.20 10.29 -5.52
C VAL A 258 -11.85 9.22 -4.47
N ILE A 259 -11.93 7.93 -4.86
CA ILE A 259 -11.58 6.82 -3.97
C ILE A 259 -10.08 6.82 -3.71
N TYR A 260 -9.27 7.06 -4.75
CA TYR A 260 -7.82 7.17 -4.63
C TYR A 260 -7.42 8.29 -3.65
N GLN A 261 -8.00 9.49 -3.77
CA GLN A 261 -7.73 10.62 -2.87
C GLN A 261 -8.18 10.33 -1.42
N VAL A 262 -9.36 9.74 -1.22
CA VAL A 262 -9.86 9.38 0.11
C VAL A 262 -8.99 8.31 0.78
N MET A 263 -8.55 7.29 0.04
CA MET A 263 -7.77 6.19 0.61
C MET A 263 -6.30 6.57 0.83
N THR A 264 -5.70 7.37 -0.05
CA THR A 264 -4.36 7.94 0.19
C THR A 264 -4.37 8.89 1.39
N HIS A 265 -5.44 9.68 1.59
CA HIS A 265 -5.63 10.45 2.82
C HIS A 265 -5.72 9.56 4.05
N ALA A 266 -6.53 8.49 4.03
CA ALA A 266 -6.64 7.55 5.15
C ALA A 266 -5.30 6.89 5.51
N LEU A 267 -4.50 6.51 4.50
CA LEU A 267 -3.14 5.97 4.71
C LEU A 267 -2.19 7.00 5.33
N LEU A 268 -2.23 8.25 4.88
CA LEU A 268 -1.46 9.37 5.44
C LEU A 268 -1.81 9.60 6.92
N VAL A 269 -3.10 9.57 7.27
CA VAL A 269 -3.61 9.79 8.64
C VAL A 269 -3.17 8.67 9.59
N LEU A 270 -3.43 7.41 9.23
CA LEU A 270 -2.99 6.24 10.00
C LEU A 270 -1.46 6.16 10.10
N GLY A 271 -0.78 6.42 9.00
CA GLY A 271 0.60 6.03 8.81
C GLY A 271 0.72 4.63 8.22
N SER A 272 1.93 4.30 7.78
CA SER A 272 2.26 3.01 7.19
C SER A 272 3.45 2.40 7.92
N LYS A 273 3.45 1.07 8.07
CA LYS A 273 4.57 0.33 8.68
C LYS A 273 5.84 0.42 7.83
N SER A 274 5.68 0.56 6.51
CA SER A 274 6.79 0.76 5.57
C SER A 274 7.53 2.08 5.76
N TRP A 275 7.04 3.00 6.61
CA TRP A 275 7.63 4.33 6.83
C TRP A 275 8.53 4.42 8.08
N ALA A 276 8.63 3.35 8.87
CA ALA A 276 9.34 3.38 10.16
C ALA A 276 10.84 3.71 10.01
N ASN A 277 11.47 3.20 8.95
CA ASN A 277 12.91 3.36 8.68
C ASN A 277 13.17 4.33 7.51
N GLY A 278 12.22 5.23 7.21
CA GLY A 278 12.21 6.03 5.99
C GLY A 278 11.40 5.39 4.86
N VAL A 279 11.54 5.94 3.64
CA VAL A 279 10.86 5.44 2.43
C VAL A 279 11.93 4.94 1.47
N GLU A 280 12.12 3.62 1.45
CA GLU A 280 13.01 2.94 0.51
C GLU A 280 12.24 1.88 -0.28
N PRO A 281 12.47 1.75 -1.60
CA PRO A 281 11.89 0.67 -2.39
C PRO A 281 12.27 -0.70 -1.82
N PRO A 282 11.32 -1.65 -1.71
CA PRO A 282 11.60 -2.98 -1.17
C PRO A 282 12.60 -3.74 -2.06
N ILE A 283 13.70 -4.20 -1.46
CA ILE A 283 14.78 -4.95 -2.15
C ILE A 283 14.27 -6.29 -2.73
N THR A 284 13.24 -6.88 -2.12
CA THR A 284 12.65 -8.14 -2.57
C THR A 284 11.33 -7.92 -3.31
N PRO A 285 11.02 -8.73 -4.35
CA PRO A 285 9.75 -8.63 -5.06
C PRO A 285 8.58 -8.87 -4.10
N THR A 286 7.70 -7.88 -4.04
CA THR A 286 6.53 -7.81 -3.17
C THR A 286 5.33 -7.32 -3.99
N TYR A 287 4.13 -7.38 -3.41
CA TYR A 287 2.93 -6.94 -4.10
C TYR A 287 2.99 -5.44 -4.47
N PRO A 288 2.51 -5.02 -5.67
CA PRO A 288 2.58 -3.63 -6.12
C PRO A 288 1.97 -2.58 -5.18
N TRP A 289 1.02 -2.97 -4.32
CA TRP A 289 0.41 -2.06 -3.35
C TRP A 289 1.22 -1.86 -2.06
N ARG A 290 2.31 -2.61 -1.84
CA ARG A 290 3.14 -2.46 -0.63
C ARG A 290 4.08 -1.27 -0.67
N TYR A 291 4.40 -0.78 -1.86
CA TYR A 291 5.16 0.44 -2.12
C TYR A 291 4.63 1.09 -3.41
N PHE A 292 4.09 2.30 -3.34
CA PHE A 292 3.58 2.97 -4.53
C PHE A 292 4.70 3.63 -5.36
N PRO A 293 4.84 3.31 -6.66
CA PRO A 293 5.91 3.86 -7.50
C PRO A 293 5.67 5.34 -7.87
N ASN A 294 6.58 5.90 -8.67
CA ASN A 294 6.47 7.25 -9.25
C ASN A 294 6.42 8.40 -8.22
N GLY A 295 7.07 8.25 -7.06
CA GLY A 295 7.11 9.28 -6.03
C GLY A 295 5.87 9.36 -5.13
N ILE A 296 4.90 8.46 -5.31
CA ILE A 296 3.63 8.47 -4.54
C ILE A 296 3.89 8.14 -3.08
N GLU A 297 4.69 7.09 -2.80
CA GLU A 297 4.98 6.67 -1.42
C GLU A 297 5.77 7.75 -0.67
N GLU A 298 6.74 8.37 -1.35
CA GLU A 298 7.60 9.46 -0.90
C GLU A 298 6.78 10.73 -0.61
N GLU A 299 5.83 11.08 -1.48
CA GLU A 299 4.91 12.20 -1.28
C GLU A 299 3.97 11.97 -0.09
N LEU A 300 3.37 10.78 0.05
CA LEU A 300 2.47 10.49 1.19
C LEU A 300 3.21 10.58 2.53
N TYR A 301 4.43 10.05 2.58
CA TYR A 301 5.31 10.19 3.73
C TYR A 301 5.70 11.64 3.99
N PHE A 302 6.09 12.40 2.96
CA PHE A 302 6.45 13.81 3.09
C PHE A 302 5.27 14.66 3.61
N ARG A 303 4.07 14.48 3.03
CA ARG A 303 2.84 15.15 3.48
C ARG A 303 2.52 14.82 4.95
N ARG A 304 2.63 13.54 5.35
CA ARG A 304 2.50 13.11 6.76
C ARG A 304 3.52 13.80 7.67
N GLN A 305 4.79 13.84 7.26
CA GLN A 305 5.86 14.46 8.04
C GLN A 305 5.62 15.96 8.23
N CYS A 306 5.11 16.66 7.22
CA CYS A 306 4.71 18.07 7.35
C CYS A 306 3.59 18.27 8.40
N VAL A 307 2.63 17.35 8.50
CA VAL A 307 1.57 17.41 9.53
C VAL A 307 2.14 17.15 10.93
N LEU A 308 2.96 16.10 11.11
CA LEU A 308 3.58 15.77 12.40
C LEU A 308 4.55 16.87 12.88
N ASN A 309 5.34 17.44 11.96
CA ASN A 309 6.19 18.59 12.23
C ASN A 309 5.37 19.83 12.63
N THR A 310 4.19 20.03 12.04
CA THR A 310 3.29 21.16 12.38
C THR A 310 2.66 21.01 13.77
N ILE A 311 2.31 19.78 14.16
CA ILE A 311 1.87 19.49 15.54
C ILE A 311 3.04 19.72 16.52
N THR A 312 4.24 19.26 16.18
CA THR A 312 5.45 19.48 17.00
C THR A 312 5.80 20.97 17.14
N ASP A 313 5.69 21.76 16.06
CA ASP A 313 5.90 23.21 16.04
C ASP A 313 4.90 23.96 16.94
N LEU A 314 3.63 23.54 16.96
CA LEU A 314 2.63 24.07 17.90
C LEU A 314 3.01 23.82 19.37
N GLN A 315 3.50 22.62 19.69
CA GLN A 315 3.94 22.27 21.05
C GLN A 315 5.22 23.03 21.43
N ALA A 316 6.19 23.10 20.52
CA ALA A 316 7.43 23.85 20.69
C ALA A 316 7.18 25.36 20.87
N TYR A 317 6.19 25.93 20.17
CA TYR A 317 5.78 27.32 20.39
C TYR A 317 5.34 27.56 21.84
N PHE A 318 4.44 26.74 22.38
CA PHE A 318 3.99 26.89 23.77
C PHE A 318 5.10 26.63 24.79
N LEU A 319 5.99 25.67 24.56
CA LEU A 319 7.17 25.46 25.41
C LEU A 319 8.13 26.66 25.37
N ARG A 320 8.33 27.29 24.20
CA ARG A 320 9.21 28.46 24.01
C ARG A 320 8.68 29.72 24.70
N VAL A 321 7.40 30.07 24.52
CA VAL A 321 6.86 31.31 25.12
C VAL A 321 6.76 31.26 26.65
N TYR A 322 6.76 30.06 27.23
CA TYR A 322 6.89 29.85 28.69
C TYR A 322 8.35 29.55 29.14
N GLY A 323 9.33 29.60 28.23
CA GLY A 323 10.76 29.62 28.55
C GLY A 323 11.49 28.28 28.62
N ALA A 324 10.88 27.15 28.23
CA ALA A 324 11.57 25.84 28.16
C ALA A 324 12.42 25.64 26.90
N LEU A 325 12.24 26.47 25.88
CA LEU A 325 13.04 26.44 24.65
C LEU A 325 13.60 27.85 24.36
N GLU A 326 14.73 27.89 23.65
CA GLU A 326 15.31 29.15 23.17
C GLU A 326 14.60 29.66 21.92
N ASP A 327 14.73 30.98 21.68
CA ASP A 327 14.24 31.62 20.47
C ASP A 327 15.23 31.35 19.32
N PRO A 328 14.77 30.84 18.16
CA PRO A 328 15.64 30.51 17.03
C PRO A 328 16.11 31.74 16.24
N GLU A 329 16.19 32.92 16.86
CA GLU A 329 16.83 34.08 16.20
C GLU A 329 18.33 33.78 16.02
N PRO A 330 18.92 34.04 14.84
CA PRO A 330 20.37 33.95 14.69
C PRO A 330 21.04 34.96 15.62
N PRO A 331 22.24 34.65 16.17
CA PRO A 331 22.99 35.61 16.96
C PRO A 331 23.20 36.89 16.14
N LYS A 332 22.67 38.01 16.66
CA LYS A 332 22.81 39.32 16.03
C LYS A 332 24.30 39.60 15.82
N PRO A 333 24.72 40.08 14.62
CA PRO A 333 26.13 40.19 14.29
C PRO A 333 26.88 40.99 15.36
N PHE A 334 27.97 40.41 15.85
CA PHE A 334 28.78 40.94 16.95
C PHE A 334 29.23 42.37 16.61
N VAL A 335 28.65 43.37 17.27
CA VAL A 335 29.17 44.74 17.26
C VAL A 335 30.20 44.83 18.39
N PRO A 336 31.50 44.94 18.12
CA PRO A 336 32.50 44.93 19.17
C PRO A 336 32.51 46.26 19.92
N ARG A 337 31.88 46.33 21.11
CA ARG A 337 32.09 47.44 22.06
C ARG A 337 31.87 47.05 23.53
N GLN A 338 33.02 47.00 24.22
CA GLN A 338 33.21 47.30 25.66
C GLN A 338 32.69 46.28 26.70
N PRO A 339 33.28 46.29 27.92
CA PRO A 339 33.45 45.06 28.69
C PRO A 339 32.28 44.71 29.62
N LEU A 340 32.00 43.40 29.69
CA LEU A 340 31.27 42.68 30.75
C LEU A 340 30.21 43.46 31.53
N ALA A 341 29.08 43.76 30.88
CA ALA A 341 27.81 43.62 31.57
C ALA A 341 27.44 42.12 31.58
N PRO A 342 26.86 41.56 32.67
CA PRO A 342 26.31 40.21 32.63
C PRO A 342 25.23 40.15 31.54
N ALA A 343 25.21 39.06 30.76
CA ALA A 343 24.32 38.91 29.62
C ALA A 343 22.88 39.20 30.05
N THR A 344 22.34 40.33 29.57
CA THR A 344 20.95 40.71 29.79
C THR A 344 20.09 39.81 28.92
N ASN A 345 19.78 38.62 29.45
CA ASN A 345 18.65 37.81 29.01
C ASN A 345 17.48 38.77 28.78
N GLN A 346 17.05 38.92 27.53
CA GLN A 346 15.91 39.77 27.23
C GLN A 346 14.74 39.21 28.02
N ALA A 347 14.19 40.03 28.94
CA ALA A 347 13.18 39.57 29.87
C ALA A 347 11.94 39.14 29.08
N ARG A 348 11.76 37.83 28.93
CA ARG A 348 10.63 37.24 28.20
C ARG A 348 9.33 37.76 28.82
N PRO A 349 8.37 38.24 28.01
CA PRO A 349 7.12 38.77 28.54
C PRO A 349 6.33 37.63 29.20
N PHE A 350 5.89 37.86 30.45
CA PHE A 350 5.07 36.90 31.16
C PHE A 350 3.79 36.59 30.40
N GLN A 351 3.43 35.32 30.38
CA GLN A 351 2.26 34.76 29.70
C GLN A 351 1.00 34.83 30.58
N CYS A 352 1.18 34.99 31.90
CA CYS A 352 0.15 35.32 32.87
C CYS A 352 -0.64 36.57 32.44
N ARG A 353 -1.97 36.45 32.34
CA ARG A 353 -2.86 37.52 31.88
C ARG A 353 -3.26 38.55 32.94
N TYR A 354 -3.08 38.23 34.23
CA TYR A 354 -3.57 39.06 35.33
C TYR A 354 -2.49 39.96 35.95
N GLY A 355 -1.21 39.77 35.62
CA GLY A 355 -0.13 40.68 36.03
C GLY A 355 0.11 40.78 37.55
N PHE A 356 -0.46 39.87 38.35
CA PHE A 356 -0.23 39.81 39.80
C PHE A 356 1.24 39.51 40.12
N GLY A 357 1.67 39.82 41.34
CA GLY A 357 3.07 39.65 41.79
C GLY A 357 3.62 38.21 41.68
N ASN A 358 2.74 37.21 41.56
CA ASN A 358 3.09 35.80 41.33
C ASN A 358 2.98 35.36 39.85
N SER A 359 2.97 36.29 38.88
CA SER A 359 2.94 35.98 37.44
C SER A 359 4.07 35.06 36.98
N SER A 360 5.27 35.19 37.54
CA SER A 360 6.40 34.29 37.29
C SER A 360 6.15 32.86 37.78
N ALA A 361 5.48 32.70 38.93
CA ALA A 361 5.08 31.40 39.46
C ALA A 361 3.95 30.77 38.63
N CYS A 362 3.00 31.58 38.14
CA CYS A 362 1.96 31.14 37.21
C CYS A 362 2.56 30.57 35.91
N ASP A 363 3.53 31.26 35.31
CA ASP A 363 4.20 30.80 34.10
C ASP A 363 5.03 29.52 34.34
N ALA A 364 5.81 29.47 35.42
CA ALA A 364 6.57 28.27 35.80
C ALA A 364 5.67 27.06 36.09
N PHE A 365 4.52 27.28 36.73
CA PHE A 365 3.50 26.26 36.95
C PHE A 365 2.95 25.72 35.61
N HIS A 366 2.54 26.60 34.69
CA HIS A 366 2.05 26.17 33.39
C HIS A 366 3.11 25.47 32.56
N LEU A 367 4.38 25.89 32.63
CA LEU A 367 5.50 25.19 32.01
C LEU A 367 5.64 23.76 32.53
N GLY A 368 5.65 23.58 33.85
CA GLY A 368 5.71 22.25 34.49
C GLY A 368 4.53 21.36 34.08
N GLN A 369 3.31 21.91 33.99
CA GLN A 369 2.14 21.16 33.52
C GLN A 369 2.24 20.78 32.04
N MET A 370 2.75 21.67 31.17
CA MET A 370 2.95 21.38 29.75
C MET A 370 3.98 20.29 29.52
N THR A 371 5.17 20.41 30.13
CA THR A 371 6.23 19.39 30.02
C THR A 371 5.73 18.04 30.53
N ARG A 372 5.04 18.00 31.68
CA ARG A 372 4.43 16.77 32.20
C ARG A 372 3.38 16.19 31.24
N PHE A 373 2.52 17.04 30.67
CA PHE A 373 1.46 16.61 29.77
C PHE A 373 2.03 16.04 28.45
N PHE A 374 2.93 16.77 27.79
CA PHE A 374 3.49 16.40 26.49
C PHE A 374 4.45 15.22 26.55
N SER A 375 5.25 15.10 27.61
CA SER A 375 6.22 14.00 27.76
C SER A 375 5.59 12.73 28.33
N LEU A 376 4.79 12.82 29.41
CA LEU A 376 4.31 11.63 30.12
C LEU A 376 2.91 11.17 29.69
N ARG A 377 1.98 12.11 29.44
CA ARG A 377 0.57 11.75 29.18
C ARG A 377 0.29 11.53 27.70
N THR A 378 0.73 12.43 26.82
CA THR A 378 0.49 12.30 25.38
C THR A 378 1.66 11.64 24.65
N LYS A 379 2.87 11.65 25.23
CA LYS A 379 4.12 11.10 24.66
C LYS A 379 4.44 11.65 23.26
N THR A 380 4.17 12.94 23.06
CA THR A 380 4.20 13.60 21.74
C THR A 380 5.42 14.50 21.51
N ILE A 381 6.28 14.68 22.51
CA ILE A 381 7.35 15.71 22.47
C ILE A 381 8.43 15.46 21.38
N PHE A 382 8.40 14.30 20.71
CA PHE A 382 9.32 13.91 19.62
C PHE A 382 8.65 13.36 18.35
N LEU A 383 7.36 13.66 18.10
CA LEU A 383 6.60 13.13 16.94
C LEU A 383 7.26 13.28 15.56
N GLY A 384 8.15 14.26 15.39
CA GLY A 384 8.81 14.57 14.13
C GLY A 384 10.25 14.05 13.97
N SER A 385 10.81 13.33 14.96
CA SER A 385 12.21 12.88 14.89
C SER A 385 12.32 11.37 14.63
N THR A 386 12.48 10.99 13.37
CA THR A 386 12.98 9.65 12.96
C THR A 386 14.49 9.49 13.18
N LEU A 387 15.09 10.33 14.03
CA LEU A 387 16.51 10.32 14.42
C LEU A 387 16.69 10.15 15.95
N ILE A 388 15.63 9.80 16.69
CA ILE A 388 15.79 9.33 18.07
C ILE A 388 15.79 7.81 18.05
N ASP A 389 16.96 7.29 18.37
CA ASP A 389 17.27 5.90 18.65
C ASP A 389 16.20 5.25 19.57
N PRO A 390 15.65 4.06 19.24
CA PRO A 390 14.77 3.33 20.15
C PRO A 390 15.41 3.04 21.52
N ASP A 391 16.74 3.07 21.63
CA ASP A 391 17.49 2.83 22.87
C ASP A 391 17.40 3.99 23.89
N PHE A 392 16.67 5.09 23.61
CA PHE A 392 16.40 6.13 24.61
C PHE A 392 15.31 5.74 25.65
N THR A 393 15.30 4.49 26.08
CA THR A 393 14.61 4.04 27.30
C THR A 393 15.58 4.09 28.47
N LEU A 394 15.27 4.94 29.46
CA LEU A 394 16.02 5.00 30.73
C LEU A 394 16.11 3.62 31.39
N ASP A 395 17.35 3.14 31.46
CA ASP A 395 17.92 2.05 32.26
C ASP A 395 16.92 1.07 32.90
N SER A 396 16.80 -0.11 32.28
CA SER A 396 16.34 -1.32 32.94
C SER A 396 17.37 -2.43 32.71
N ASP A 397 18.48 -2.38 33.46
CA ASP A 397 19.53 -3.40 33.48
C ASP A 397 18.96 -4.81 33.65
N THR A 398 18.75 -5.51 32.53
CA THR A 398 18.52 -6.97 32.51
C THR A 398 18.79 -7.50 31.11
N ASP A 399 19.92 -8.19 30.94
CA ASP A 399 20.20 -8.95 29.73
C ASP A 399 19.08 -9.99 29.48
N SER A 400 18.23 -9.77 28.47
CA SER A 400 17.82 -10.75 27.43
C SER A 400 16.43 -10.52 26.79
N VAL A 401 16.37 -10.68 25.44
CA VAL A 401 15.18 -10.96 24.59
C VAL A 401 14.18 -9.79 24.35
N PRO A 402 13.49 -9.68 23.18
CA PRO A 402 13.83 -9.95 21.76
C PRO A 402 13.74 -8.68 20.88
N GLU A 403 13.91 -8.80 19.54
CA GLU A 403 13.45 -7.78 18.58
C GLU A 403 11.94 -7.49 18.77
N GLN A 404 11.62 -6.37 19.40
CA GLN A 404 10.24 -5.91 19.53
C GLN A 404 9.79 -5.32 18.19
N PRO A 405 8.65 -5.74 17.61
CA PRO A 405 8.20 -5.20 16.32
C PRO A 405 8.03 -3.67 16.42
N PRO A 406 8.39 -2.91 15.37
CA PRO A 406 8.34 -1.46 15.40
C PRO A 406 6.95 -0.99 15.81
N ALA A 407 6.91 -0.05 16.76
CA ALA A 407 5.66 0.44 17.33
C ALA A 407 4.71 0.88 16.19
N PRO A 408 3.41 0.51 16.26
CA PRO A 408 2.49 0.81 15.18
C PRO A 408 2.48 2.33 14.93
N PRO A 409 2.50 2.76 13.65
CA PRO A 409 2.58 4.18 13.33
C PRO A 409 1.41 4.92 13.99
N SER A 410 1.73 6.02 14.68
CA SER A 410 0.75 6.75 15.49
C SER A 410 -0.25 7.47 14.59
N ASP A 411 -1.52 7.07 14.64
CA ASP A 411 -2.63 7.75 13.97
C ASP A 411 -2.67 9.24 14.37
N ILE A 412 -2.67 10.14 13.38
CA ILE A 412 -2.67 11.59 13.61
C ILE A 412 -3.95 12.03 14.32
N ILE A 413 -5.11 11.41 14.04
CA ILE A 413 -6.35 11.75 14.76
C ILE A 413 -6.26 11.30 16.21
N ALA A 414 -5.69 10.12 16.50
CA ALA A 414 -5.44 9.69 17.87
C ALA A 414 -4.47 10.63 18.62
N ILE A 415 -3.41 11.11 17.95
CA ILE A 415 -2.49 12.14 18.48
C ILE A 415 -3.26 13.42 18.82
N ILE A 416 -4.04 13.96 17.87
CA ILE A 416 -4.83 15.18 18.06
C ILE A 416 -5.84 14.99 19.20
N ALA A 417 -6.56 13.87 19.25
CA ALA A 417 -7.50 13.56 20.31
C ALA A 417 -6.83 13.47 21.69
N SER A 418 -5.63 12.90 21.78
CA SER A 418 -4.81 12.86 22.99
C SER A 418 -4.41 14.27 23.44
N LEU A 419 -3.90 15.09 22.53
CA LEU A 419 -3.54 16.49 22.78
C LEU A 419 -4.76 17.34 23.20
N LYS A 420 -5.95 17.08 22.67
CA LYS A 420 -7.21 17.73 23.09
C LYS A 420 -7.63 17.41 24.53
N GLN A 421 -7.04 16.41 25.18
CA GLN A 421 -7.22 16.15 26.63
C GLN A 421 -6.41 17.09 27.53
N CYS A 422 -5.75 18.11 26.97
CA CYS A 422 -4.99 19.12 27.70
C CYS A 422 -5.79 19.71 28.88
N PRO A 423 -5.34 19.53 30.14
CA PRO A 423 -6.10 19.98 31.32
C PRO A 423 -6.07 21.50 31.49
N ASP A 424 -7.15 22.08 32.02
CA ASP A 424 -7.25 23.52 32.34
C ASP A 424 -6.78 23.82 33.78
N TYR A 425 -5.61 23.31 34.16
CA TYR A 425 -5.05 23.54 35.50
C TYR A 425 -4.71 25.02 35.71
N GLN A 426 -4.87 25.48 36.96
CA GLN A 426 -4.60 26.85 37.41
C GLN A 426 -3.78 26.77 38.70
N ILE A 427 -2.91 27.76 38.95
CA ILE A 427 -2.06 27.80 40.15
C ILE A 427 -2.88 28.16 41.40
N ASP A 428 -3.80 29.13 41.28
CA ASP A 428 -4.70 29.61 42.33
C ASP A 428 -5.96 30.27 41.70
N PRO A 429 -7.01 30.59 42.49
CA PRO A 429 -8.25 31.19 41.97
C PRO A 429 -8.11 32.57 41.33
N ASN A 430 -6.99 33.28 41.50
CA ASN A 430 -6.75 34.58 40.86
C ASN A 430 -6.26 34.43 39.40
N HIS A 431 -5.93 33.21 38.96
CA HIS A 431 -5.37 32.92 37.63
C HIS A 431 -6.35 32.20 36.69
N ILE A 432 -7.66 32.40 36.90
CA ILE A 432 -8.74 31.85 36.07
C ILE A 432 -8.60 32.36 34.63
N GLY A 433 -8.15 31.49 33.71
CA GLY A 433 -7.94 31.86 32.31
C GLY A 433 -6.48 31.98 31.87
N CYS A 434 -5.51 31.87 32.77
CA CYS A 434 -4.10 31.67 32.39
C CYS A 434 -3.81 30.26 31.83
N GLY A 435 -4.71 29.30 32.08
CA GLY A 435 -4.63 27.91 31.61
C GLY A 435 -4.43 27.76 30.10
N ILE A 436 -3.35 27.08 29.73
CA ILE A 436 -2.89 26.94 28.33
C ILE A 436 -3.90 26.24 27.40
N ARG A 437 -4.82 25.43 27.93
CA ARG A 437 -5.90 24.77 27.16
C ARG A 437 -6.66 25.75 26.26
N ARG A 438 -7.00 26.95 26.75
CA ARG A 438 -7.74 27.98 25.98
C ARG A 438 -6.96 28.54 24.79
N ARG A 439 -5.62 28.52 24.86
CA ARG A 439 -4.69 29.03 23.84
C ARG A 439 -4.27 27.93 22.86
N PHE A 440 -4.10 26.71 23.36
CA PHE A 440 -3.61 25.55 22.62
C PHE A 440 -4.67 24.88 21.75
N LEU A 441 -5.92 24.78 22.23
CA LEU A 441 -6.99 24.12 21.47
C LEU A 441 -7.34 24.79 20.13
N PRO A 442 -7.50 26.14 20.03
CA PRO A 442 -7.92 26.72 18.77
C PRO A 442 -6.94 26.44 17.61
N PRO A 443 -5.61 26.62 17.75
CA PRO A 443 -4.64 26.16 16.76
C PRO A 443 -4.73 24.67 16.42
N LEU A 444 -4.93 23.80 17.42
CA LEU A 444 -5.06 22.35 17.21
C LEU A 444 -6.33 21.99 16.42
N ASP A 445 -7.45 22.67 16.68
CA ASP A 445 -8.68 22.57 15.89
C ASP A 445 -8.49 23.10 14.45
N CYS A 446 -7.54 24.01 14.21
CA CYS A 446 -7.19 24.44 12.86
C CYS A 446 -6.48 23.32 12.08
N ILE A 447 -5.58 22.57 12.74
CA ILE A 447 -4.89 21.41 12.16
C ILE A 447 -5.90 20.30 11.86
N GLU A 448 -6.77 19.96 12.83
CA GLU A 448 -7.73 18.86 12.70
C GLU A 448 -8.67 18.99 11.50
N ARG A 449 -9.06 20.20 11.11
CA ARG A 449 -9.92 20.44 9.91
C ARG A 449 -9.31 20.02 8.58
N PHE A 450 -8.00 19.78 8.56
CA PHE A 450 -7.29 19.25 7.40
C PHE A 450 -6.85 17.79 7.57
N VAL A 451 -7.32 17.10 8.61
CA VAL A 451 -6.90 15.72 8.93
C VAL A 451 -8.08 14.82 9.31
N GLY A 452 -9.13 15.37 9.93
CA GLY A 452 -10.31 14.64 10.40
C GLY A 452 -11.63 15.01 9.71
N ASP A 453 -11.68 16.09 8.94
CA ASP A 453 -12.85 16.43 8.11
C ASP A 453 -12.69 15.82 6.72
N GLY A 454 -13.70 15.10 6.22
CA GLY A 454 -13.72 14.56 4.86
C GLY A 454 -13.77 15.63 3.75
N ARG A 455 -13.85 16.92 4.09
CA ARG A 455 -13.59 18.05 3.19
C ARG A 455 -12.10 18.41 3.09
N GLY A 456 -11.33 18.08 4.14
CA GLY A 456 -9.90 18.40 4.28
C GLY A 456 -8.99 17.26 3.85
N LEU A 457 -9.23 16.68 2.68
CA LEU A 457 -8.43 15.55 2.19
C LEU A 457 -7.00 16.00 1.84
N LEU A 458 -6.02 15.37 2.47
CA LEU A 458 -4.58 15.51 2.16
C LEU A 458 -4.06 14.46 1.18
N GLY A 459 -4.97 13.61 0.68
CA GLY A 459 -4.65 12.58 -0.30
C GLY A 459 -4.21 13.17 -1.63
N ILE A 460 -3.60 12.33 -2.46
CA ILE A 460 -3.08 12.75 -3.76
C ILE A 460 -4.24 12.76 -4.76
N ASP A 461 -4.38 13.86 -5.49
CA ASP A 461 -5.17 13.88 -6.73
C ASP A 461 -4.38 13.19 -7.84
N PHE A 462 -4.75 11.95 -8.15
CA PHE A 462 -4.09 11.14 -9.17
C PHE A 462 -4.12 11.77 -10.56
N GLN A 463 -5.16 12.53 -10.91
CA GLN A 463 -5.28 13.15 -12.24
C GLN A 463 -4.26 14.29 -12.44
N SER A 464 -3.77 14.88 -11.35
CA SER A 464 -2.70 15.88 -11.36
C SER A 464 -1.28 15.28 -11.37
N TRP A 465 -1.14 13.97 -11.19
CA TRP A 465 0.14 13.30 -11.01
C TRP A 465 0.74 12.83 -12.34
N THR A 466 1.72 13.57 -12.87
CA THR A 466 2.42 13.14 -14.10
C THR A 466 3.55 12.18 -13.76
N GLY A 467 3.78 11.15 -14.59
CA GLY A 467 4.80 10.11 -14.36
C GLY A 467 6.26 10.55 -14.60
N GLN A 468 6.61 11.78 -14.28
CA GLN A 468 7.99 12.29 -14.29
C GLN A 468 8.68 12.03 -12.93
N GLU A 469 9.93 12.49 -12.77
CA GLU A 469 10.68 12.35 -11.53
C GLU A 469 10.14 13.26 -10.40
N TRP A 470 9.71 12.65 -9.30
CA TRP A 470 9.42 13.35 -8.05
C TRP A 470 10.69 14.02 -7.50
N PRO A 471 10.63 15.24 -6.94
CA PRO A 471 9.44 16.00 -6.56
C PRO A 471 8.96 17.04 -7.59
N ILE A 472 9.53 17.07 -8.80
CA ILE A 472 9.23 18.11 -9.79
C ILE A 472 8.01 17.73 -10.66
N ALA A 473 7.80 16.43 -10.84
CA ALA A 473 6.77 15.81 -11.69
C ALA A 473 5.32 16.29 -11.52
N SER A 474 4.96 16.72 -10.32
CA SER A 474 3.56 17.00 -9.95
C SER A 474 3.41 18.44 -9.53
N SER A 475 2.52 19.16 -10.20
CA SER A 475 2.13 20.53 -9.84
C SER A 475 1.44 20.60 -8.47
N SER A 476 0.97 19.46 -7.95
CA SER A 476 0.36 19.25 -6.64
C SER A 476 1.33 18.69 -5.57
N SER A 477 2.59 18.37 -5.89
CA SER A 477 3.54 17.84 -4.90
C SER A 477 3.93 18.91 -3.88
N TRP A 478 3.83 18.58 -2.60
CA TRP A 478 4.24 19.44 -1.49
C TRP A 478 5.76 19.53 -1.37
N ALA A 479 6.48 18.49 -1.82
CA ALA A 479 7.93 18.46 -1.86
C ALA A 479 8.50 19.40 -2.94
N ASN A 480 7.73 19.68 -4.00
CA ASN A 480 8.10 20.60 -5.07
C ASN A 480 8.52 21.97 -4.49
N ARG A 481 9.73 22.43 -4.85
CA ARG A 481 10.31 23.70 -4.37
C ARG A 481 10.00 24.88 -5.27
N THR A 482 9.46 24.65 -6.48
CA THR A 482 9.06 25.72 -7.41
C THR A 482 7.73 26.37 -7.00
N LEU A 483 6.87 25.62 -6.30
CA LEU A 483 5.58 26.13 -5.82
C LEU A 483 5.76 27.19 -4.72
N PRO A 484 4.89 28.20 -4.65
CA PRO A 484 4.90 29.19 -3.57
C PRO A 484 4.83 28.51 -2.20
N ARG A 485 5.69 28.92 -1.26
CA ARG A 485 5.62 28.52 0.14
C ARG A 485 5.36 29.71 1.02
N ALA A 486 4.53 29.52 2.06
CA ALA A 486 4.30 30.55 3.05
C ALA A 486 5.56 30.77 3.90
N ASN A 487 5.98 32.02 4.01
CA ASN A 487 7.02 32.45 4.93
C ASN A 487 6.47 32.56 6.35
N VAL A 488 5.29 33.17 6.51
CA VAL A 488 4.55 33.25 7.78
C VAL A 488 3.07 32.99 7.52
N ILE A 489 2.44 32.16 8.36
CA ILE A 489 0.97 32.00 8.40
C ILE A 489 0.45 32.44 9.75
N ASP A 490 -0.53 33.32 9.72
CA ASP A 490 -1.27 33.78 10.89
C ASP A 490 -2.47 32.87 11.14
N ILE A 491 -2.61 32.40 12.38
CA ILE A 491 -3.66 31.47 12.80
C ILE A 491 -4.41 32.11 13.96
N ARG A 492 -5.74 32.26 13.78
CA ARG A 492 -6.63 33.00 14.67
C ARG A 492 -7.96 32.27 14.80
N ILE A 493 -8.38 31.98 16.03
CA ILE A 493 -9.67 31.33 16.37
C ILE A 493 -9.91 30.10 15.47
N SER A 494 -8.94 29.18 15.49
CA SER A 494 -8.95 27.93 14.73
C SER A 494 -9.01 28.07 13.21
N LYS A 495 -8.65 29.22 12.63
CA LYS A 495 -8.60 29.43 11.17
C LYS A 495 -7.29 30.09 10.77
N MET A 496 -6.83 29.82 9.55
CA MET A 496 -5.82 30.66 8.90
C MET A 496 -6.45 32.04 8.64
N SER A 497 -5.81 33.12 9.09
CA SER A 497 -6.29 34.50 8.91
C SER A 497 -5.53 35.24 7.81
N ALA A 498 -4.22 34.99 7.66
CA ALA A 498 -3.39 35.54 6.60
C ALA A 498 -2.23 34.60 6.22
N VAL A 499 -1.81 34.67 4.96
CA VAL A 499 -0.65 33.93 4.43
C VAL A 499 0.31 34.91 3.78
N HIS A 500 1.56 34.95 4.27
CA HIS A 500 2.60 35.85 3.82
C HIS A 500 3.69 35.07 3.06
N GLY A 501 3.94 35.41 1.80
CA GLY A 501 4.97 34.82 0.95
C GLY A 501 6.38 35.37 1.17
N GLY A 502 7.34 34.86 0.38
CA GLY A 502 8.78 35.17 0.53
C GLY A 502 9.21 36.62 0.31
N SER A 503 8.36 37.46 -0.28
CA SER A 503 8.63 38.89 -0.57
C SER A 503 7.59 39.83 0.06
N GLY A 504 6.94 39.42 1.15
CA GLY A 504 5.87 40.19 1.81
C GLY A 504 4.52 40.19 1.06
N ALA A 505 4.47 39.65 -0.16
CA ALA A 505 3.23 39.43 -0.89
C ALA A 505 2.26 38.54 -0.10
N ARG A 506 0.99 38.94 -0.01
CA ARG A 506 -0.06 38.08 0.55
C ARG A 506 -0.48 37.04 -0.49
N LEU A 507 -0.50 35.77 -0.08
CA LEU A 507 -1.05 34.69 -0.90
C LEU A 507 -2.55 34.60 -0.66
N SER A 508 -3.34 34.38 -1.71
CA SER A 508 -4.77 34.15 -1.58
C SER A 508 -5.02 32.74 -1.06
N PHE A 509 -6.05 32.58 -0.23
CA PHE A 509 -6.68 31.29 -0.03
C PHE A 509 -7.35 30.87 -1.35
N THR A 510 -7.21 29.61 -1.76
CA THR A 510 -7.77 29.09 -3.01
C THR A 510 -8.57 27.80 -2.75
N SER A 511 -7.97 26.62 -2.91
CA SER A 511 -8.56 25.34 -2.57
C SER A 511 -8.24 24.93 -1.12
N GLN A 512 -9.01 23.99 -0.56
CA GLN A 512 -8.72 23.45 0.77
C GLN A 512 -7.38 22.67 0.79
N GLU A 513 -7.01 22.01 -0.30
CA GLU A 513 -5.71 21.34 -0.46
C GLU A 513 -4.55 22.35 -0.49
N GLU A 514 -4.65 23.44 -1.26
CA GLU A 514 -3.61 24.47 -1.31
C GLU A 514 -3.46 25.19 0.03
N ASN A 515 -4.56 25.46 0.72
CA ASN A 515 -4.54 26.00 2.09
C ASN A 515 -3.85 25.03 3.06
N ALA A 516 -4.09 23.72 2.93
CA ALA A 516 -3.39 22.70 3.71
C ALA A 516 -1.89 22.67 3.40
N ARG A 517 -1.52 22.64 2.11
CA ARG A 517 -0.12 22.67 1.65
C ARG A 517 0.60 23.89 2.22
N LEU A 518 0.01 25.07 2.12
CA LEU A 518 0.55 26.30 2.68
C LEU A 518 0.70 26.18 4.21
N LEU A 519 -0.33 25.71 4.93
CA LEU A 519 -0.27 25.50 6.39
C LEU A 519 0.87 24.56 6.80
N PHE A 520 0.96 23.40 6.19
CA PHE A 520 1.87 22.33 6.61
C PHE A 520 3.31 22.49 6.08
N THR A 521 3.51 23.23 4.97
CA THR A 521 4.85 23.53 4.42
C THR A 521 5.40 24.92 4.79
N ALA A 522 4.68 25.72 5.59
CA ALA A 522 5.11 27.05 6.02
C ALA A 522 6.45 27.04 6.79
N LYS A 523 7.27 28.08 6.56
CA LYS A 523 8.53 28.29 7.30
C LYS A 523 8.31 28.70 8.76
N LYS A 524 7.27 29.50 9.04
CA LYS A 524 6.87 29.94 10.38
C LYS A 524 5.35 30.00 10.49
N ARG A 525 4.84 29.64 11.67
CA ARG A 525 3.42 29.80 12.04
C ARG A 525 3.33 30.76 13.22
N ASN A 526 2.42 31.72 13.12
CA ASN A 526 2.05 32.61 14.19
C ASN A 526 0.74 32.09 14.78
N TRP A 527 0.88 31.35 15.88
CA TRP A 527 -0.20 30.59 16.48
C TRP A 527 -1.22 31.44 17.26
N GLU A 528 -0.94 32.74 17.47
CA GLU A 528 -1.75 33.67 18.26
C GLU A 528 -1.92 35.04 17.59
N ALA A 529 -2.30 35.04 16.30
CA ALA A 529 -2.48 36.26 15.49
C ALA A 529 -3.80 37.03 15.73
#